data_AF-A0A1F9NVC3-F1
#
_entry.id   AF-A0A1F9NVC3-F1
#
_cell.length_a   1.000
_cell.length_b   1.000
_cell.length_c   1.000
_cell.angle_alpha   90.00
_cell.angle_beta   90.00
_cell.angle_gamma   90.00
#
_symmetry.space_group_name_H-M   'P 1'
#
loop_
_entity.id
_entity.type
_entity.pdbx_description
1 polymer ?
#
loop_
_entity_poly.entity_id
_entity_poly.type
_entity_poly.pdbx_seq_one_letter_code
_entity_poly.pdbx_strand_id
1 'polypeptide(L)'
;MAPIDPELLDIILKIDNVDDLTHFFEDIFTPAELDDLSLRWKLLKDLHKGMAQRKIADKYGISLCKITRGSKILKRKDSTVLKLLSARP
;
A
#
# COMPACT_ATOMS: atom_id res chain seq x y z
N MET A 1 4.08 10.48 15.93
CA MET A 1 4.59 9.28 15.25
C MET A 1 5.93 9.70 14.65
N ALA A 2 7.03 9.05 15.03
CA ALA A 2 8.33 9.37 14.45
C ALA A 2 8.31 9.09 12.94
N PRO A 3 8.96 9.91 12.11
CA PRO A 3 9.09 9.63 10.69
C PRO A 3 9.90 8.35 10.46
N ILE A 4 9.74 7.73 9.29
CA ILE A 4 10.67 6.72 8.81
C ILE A 4 12.05 7.36 8.68
N ASP A 5 13.10 6.59 8.96
CA ASP A 5 14.49 7.04 8.82
C ASP A 5 14.73 7.57 7.39
N PRO A 6 15.16 8.83 7.21
CA PRO A 6 15.47 9.39 5.90
C PRO A 6 16.50 8.59 5.12
N GLU A 7 17.50 8.01 5.80
CA GLU A 7 18.55 7.21 5.14
C GLU A 7 17.95 5.95 4.49
N LEU A 8 17.00 5.31 5.18
CA LEU A 8 16.27 4.15 4.65
C LEU A 8 15.47 4.52 3.40
N LEU A 9 14.82 5.68 3.39
CA LEU A 9 14.06 6.16 2.22
C LEU A 9 14.99 6.44 1.03
N ASP A 10 16.15 7.05 1.27
CA ASP A 10 17.14 7.33 0.23
C ASP A 10 17.75 6.06 -0.36
N ILE A 11 17.96 5.02 0.45
CA ILE A 11 18.40 3.70 -0.02
C ILE A 11 17.33 3.07 -0.91
N ILE A 12 16.08 3.04 -0.46
CA ILE A 12 14.95 2.48 -1.24
C ILE A 12 14.81 3.20 -2.59
N LEU A 13 15.01 4.52 -2.62
CA LEU A 13 14.94 5.32 -3.86
C LEU A 13 16.08 5.03 -4.86
N LYS A 14 17.21 4.49 -4.40
CA LYS A 14 18.38 4.19 -5.25
C LYS A 14 18.35 2.79 -5.86
N ILE A 15 17.52 1.89 -5.33
CA ILE A 15 17.33 0.56 -5.91
C ILE A 15 16.52 0.71 -7.20
N ASP A 16 17.12 0.36 -8.34
CA ASP A 16 16.59 0.63 -9.68
C ASP A 16 15.99 -0.58 -10.40
N ASN A 17 16.06 -1.77 -9.77
CA ASN A 17 15.50 -3.00 -10.29
C ASN A 17 14.59 -3.69 -9.26
N VAL A 18 13.62 -4.45 -9.79
CA VAL A 18 12.54 -5.03 -8.98
C VAL A 18 13.04 -6.21 -8.15
N ASP A 19 14.04 -6.95 -8.61
CA ASP A 19 14.55 -8.15 -7.93
C ASP A 19 15.31 -7.76 -6.66
N ASP A 20 16.24 -6.81 -6.74
CA ASP A 20 16.96 -6.27 -5.59
C ASP A 20 15.99 -5.61 -4.59
N LEU A 21 14.98 -4.89 -5.08
CA LEU A 21 13.97 -4.29 -4.20
C LEU A 21 13.14 -5.38 -3.50
N THR A 22 12.84 -6.48 -4.19
CA THR A 22 12.09 -7.60 -3.62
C THR A 22 12.90 -8.24 -2.49
N HIS A 23 14.15 -8.60 -2.75
CA HIS A 23 15.03 -9.19 -1.74
C HIS A 23 15.27 -8.26 -0.54
N PHE A 24 15.44 -6.95 -0.78
CA PHE A 24 15.54 -5.96 0.29
C PHE A 24 14.32 -5.97 1.23
N PHE A 25 13.11 -6.05 0.66
CA PHE A 25 11.89 -6.12 1.45
C PHE A 25 11.76 -7.48 2.17
N GLU A 26 12.18 -8.59 1.55
CA GLU A 26 12.20 -9.92 2.17
C GLU A 26 13.20 -10.03 3.34
N ASP A 27 14.32 -9.31 3.27
CA ASP A 27 15.34 -9.29 4.33
C ASP A 27 14.90 -8.49 5.57
N ILE A 28 14.14 -7.40 5.36
CA ILE A 28 13.78 -6.45 6.43
C ILE A 28 12.42 -6.75 7.06
N PHE A 29 11.48 -7.29 6.29
CA PHE A 29 10.12 -7.53 6.77
C PHE A 29 9.88 -9.02 7.02
N THR A 30 9.03 -9.31 8.00
CA THR A 30 8.47 -10.65 8.14
C THR A 30 7.49 -10.96 7.01
N PRO A 31 7.28 -12.25 6.66
CA PRO A 31 6.28 -12.64 5.66
C PRO A 31 4.88 -12.06 5.94
N ALA A 32 4.48 -12.02 7.21
CA ALA A 32 3.19 -11.46 7.61
C ALA A 32 3.09 -9.95 7.36
N GLU A 33 4.18 -9.19 7.54
CA GLU A 33 4.22 -7.76 7.25
C GLU A 33 4.18 -7.48 5.75
N LEU A 34 4.85 -8.30 4.94
CA LEU A 34 4.79 -8.23 3.46
C LEU A 34 3.39 -8.52 2.94
N ASP A 35 2.72 -9.52 3.51
CA ASP A 35 1.32 -9.83 3.20
C ASP A 35 0.40 -8.66 3.54
N ASP A 36 0.59 -8.07 4.72
CA ASP A 36 -0.19 -6.91 5.19
C ASP A 36 0.04 -5.68 4.29
N LEU A 37 1.28 -5.41 3.91
CA LEU A 37 1.66 -4.32 3.01
C LEU A 37 1.02 -4.51 1.63
N SER A 38 1.15 -5.72 1.07
CA SER A 38 0.60 -6.10 -0.22
C SER A 38 -0.93 -6.02 -0.23
N LEU A 39 -1.58 -6.48 0.83
CA LEU A 39 -3.02 -6.44 0.99
C LEU A 39 -3.53 -5.00 1.05
N ARG A 40 -2.85 -4.12 1.79
CA ARG A 40 -3.19 -2.68 1.85
C ARG A 40 -3.14 -2.05 0.47
N TRP A 41 -2.12 -2.36 -0.33
CA TRP A 41 -2.00 -1.87 -1.70
C TRP A 41 -3.14 -2.37 -2.61
N LYS A 42 -3.43 -3.68 -2.59
CA LYS A 42 -4.51 -4.31 -3.36
C LYS A 42 -5.87 -3.69 -3.05
N LEU A 43 -6.16 -3.46 -1.76
CA LEU A 43 -7.37 -2.82 -1.29
C LEU A 43 -7.49 -1.36 -1.77
N LEU A 44 -6.40 -0.59 -1.72
CA LEU A 44 -6.41 0.80 -2.20
C LEU A 44 -6.68 0.87 -3.70
N LYS A 45 -6.12 -0.06 -4.49
CA LYS A 45 -6.41 -0.19 -5.92
C LYS A 45 -7.89 -0.51 -6.18
N ASP A 46 -8.46 -1.49 -5.48
CA ASP A 46 -9.87 -1.86 -5.68
C ASP A 46 -10.83 -0.74 -5.26
N LEU A 47 -10.53 -0.04 -4.16
CA LEU A 47 -11.29 1.15 -3.75
C LEU A 47 -11.22 2.25 -4.80
N HIS A 48 -10.02 2.51 -5.36
CA HIS A 48 -9.85 3.53 -6.39
C HIS A 48 -10.62 3.19 -7.68
N LYS A 49 -10.72 1.91 -8.02
CA LYS A 49 -11.55 1.39 -9.13
C LYS A 49 -13.07 1.44 -8.86
N GLY A 50 -13.50 1.98 -7.71
CA GLY A 50 -14.92 2.09 -7.35
C GLY A 50 -15.53 0.81 -6.79
N MET A 51 -14.73 -0.21 -6.44
CA MET A 51 -15.26 -1.42 -5.82
C MET A 51 -15.84 -1.10 -4.43
N ALA A 52 -17.06 -1.59 -4.17
CA ALA A 52 -17.72 -1.40 -2.88
C ALA A 52 -16.93 -2.07 -1.74
N GLN A 53 -16.81 -1.39 -0.59
CA GLN A 53 -16.02 -1.87 0.55
C GLN A 53 -16.42 -3.27 1.03
N ARG A 54 -17.72 -3.60 1.01
CA ARG A 54 -18.21 -4.93 1.37
C ARG A 54 -17.67 -6.02 0.43
N LYS A 55 -17.68 -5.77 -0.88
CA LYS A 55 -17.08 -6.70 -1.85
C LYS A 55 -15.58 -6.89 -1.65
N ILE A 56 -14.87 -5.83 -1.24
CA ILE A 56 -13.44 -5.89 -0.90
C ILE A 56 -13.23 -6.73 0.37
N ALA A 57 -14.08 -6.55 1.39
CA ALA A 57 -14.04 -7.34 2.62
C ALA A 57 -14.20 -8.84 2.32
N ASP A 58 -15.19 -9.18 1.50
CA ASP A 58 -15.46 -10.56 1.09
C ASP A 58 -14.30 -11.14 0.27
N LYS A 59 -13.79 -10.37 -0.70
CA LYS A 59 -12.71 -10.78 -1.61
C LYS A 59 -11.41 -11.12 -0.87
N TYR A 60 -11.06 -10.34 0.15
CA TYR A 60 -9.79 -10.50 0.88
C TYR A 60 -9.95 -11.13 2.27
N GLY A 61 -11.17 -11.50 2.68
CA GLY A 61 -11.43 -12.07 4.01
C GLY A 61 -11.07 -11.14 5.16
N ILE A 62 -11.32 -9.83 5.02
CA ILE A 62 -10.95 -8.81 6.02
C ILE A 62 -12.13 -8.03 6.55
N SER A 63 -12.00 -7.53 7.79
CA SER A 63 -13.03 -6.69 8.40
C SER A 63 -13.17 -5.35 7.67
N LEU A 64 -14.40 -4.83 7.64
CA LEU A 64 -14.70 -3.52 7.05
C LEU A 64 -13.84 -2.40 7.67
N CYS A 65 -13.50 -2.52 8.95
CA CYS A 65 -12.64 -1.57 9.67
C CYS A 65 -11.27 -1.41 8.98
N LYS A 66 -10.64 -2.52 8.54
CA LYS A 66 -9.36 -2.50 7.78
C LYS A 66 -9.47 -1.70 6.47
N ILE A 67 -10.67 -1.57 5.90
CA ILE A 67 -10.95 -0.87 4.64
C ILE A 67 -11.25 0.61 4.83
N THR A 68 -11.95 0.97 5.90
CA THR A 68 -12.37 2.36 6.16
C THR A 68 -11.18 3.33 6.17
N ARG A 69 -10.02 2.92 6.69
CA ARG A 69 -8.79 3.74 6.67
C ARG A 69 -8.31 4.02 5.25
N GLY A 70 -8.30 3.00 4.38
CA GLY A 70 -7.95 3.15 2.96
C GLY A 70 -8.90 4.09 2.23
N SER A 71 -10.21 4.00 2.50
CA SER A 71 -11.21 4.90 1.92
C SER A 71 -10.98 6.36 2.30
N LYS A 72 -10.58 6.64 3.55
CA LYS A 72 -10.23 8.01 3.97
C LYS A 72 -9.01 8.55 3.22
N ILE A 73 -7.97 7.72 3.01
CA ILE A 73 -6.76 8.12 2.28
C ILE A 73 -7.10 8.59 0.86
N LEU A 74 -7.99 7.89 0.16
CA LEU A 74 -8.37 8.21 -1.22
C LEU A 74 -9.34 9.40 -1.35
N LYS A 75 -9.94 9.86 -0.24
CA LYS A 75 -10.77 11.08 -0.23
C LYS A 75 -9.94 12.36 -0.07
N ARG A 76 -8.68 12.26 0.36
CA ARG A 76 -7.80 13.41 0.56
C ARG A 76 -7.15 13.85 -0.76
N LYS A 77 -7.31 15.11 -1.13
CA LYS A 77 -6.78 15.68 -2.39
C LYS A 77 -5.26 15.72 -2.46
N ASP A 78 -4.58 15.83 -1.32
CA ASP A 78 -3.13 15.86 -1.18
C ASP A 78 -2.49 14.47 -1.06
N SER A 79 -3.30 13.40 -1.10
CA SER A 79 -2.82 12.02 -0.93
C SER A 79 -1.86 11.60 -2.05
N THR A 80 -0.60 11.32 -1.69
CA THR A 80 0.40 10.74 -2.60
C THR A 80 -0.10 9.43 -3.20
N VAL A 81 -0.79 8.59 -2.41
CA VAL A 81 -1.39 7.33 -2.90
C VAL A 81 -2.40 7.59 -4.02
N LEU A 82 -3.28 8.57 -3.85
CA LEU A 82 -4.28 8.90 -4.88
C LEU A 82 -3.59 9.38 -6.16
N LYS A 83 -2.59 10.26 -6.04
CA LYS A 83 -1.81 10.75 -7.20
C LYS A 83 -1.14 9.59 -7.95
N LEU A 84 -0.49 8.67 -7.25
CA LEU A 84 0.19 7.51 -7.84
C LEU A 84 -0.78 6.54 -8.52
N LEU A 85 -1.95 6.31 -7.92
CA LEU A 85 -2.96 5.43 -8.52
C LEU A 85 -3.60 6.03 -9.78
N SER A 86 -3.83 7.35 -9.79
CA SER A 86 -4.37 8.06 -10.96
C SER A 86 -3.35 8.26 -12.09
N ALA A 87 -2.05 8.30 -11.78
CA ALA A 87 -0.98 8.47 -12.76
C ALA A 87 -0.60 7.16 -13.49
N ARG A 88 -1.12 6.03 -13.04
CA ARG A 88 -0.93 4.73 -13.68
C ARG A 88 -2.07 4.49 -14.70
N PRO A 89 -1.78 4.11 -15.96
CA PRO A 89 -2.82 3.75 -16.92
C PRO A 89 -3.60 2.50 -16.51
#